data_AF-A0A158N9J1-F1
#
_entry.id   AF-A0A158N9J1-F1
#
_cell.length_a   1.000
_cell.length_b   1.000
_cell.length_c   1.000
_cell.angle_alpha   90.00
_cell.angle_beta   90.00
_cell.angle_gamma   90.00
#
_symmetry.space_group_name_H-M   'P 1'
#
loop_
_entity.id
_entity.type
_entity.pdbx_description
1 polymer ?
#
loop_
_entity_poly.entity_id
_entity_poly.type
_entity_poly.pdbx_seq_one_letter_code
_entity_poly.pdbx_strand_id
1 'polypeptide(L)'
;MAPRRETRSNLNAGRSSRRSNKGWLENYVEWRQLVSFLTDPKKLSLTVKLFIILEIVLNAIVIQTVPYTEIDWKAYMQEVEGFLNGTLDYSKLRGDTGSLVYPAGFVYIFSSLYYITSHGTNVRIAQYIFAALYVITLMLVFRIYARTKKVPPYVLILMCCTSYRIHSIFVLRLFNDPVAMVLLYASINSFLDNRWYLGSVLYSLAVSIKMNILLFAPALLVIYLCALRMFKTLIHLSICALIQLILGLPFLLENPIAYIKGAFNLGRVFEFRWTVNWRFLPEEVFVHPYLHVSLLLLHVLTLLYCAPIWISYMKSYVKLKHIGKELKPQLRKKEKVDMSTVSQLFVYPLFVANFIGIMFSRSLHYQFYIWYYHTLPYIAWCTDYKTIFKLTILGVIELCWNTYPSTVFSSAALHLCHIILLYGILKNRSNNAKEK
;
A
#
# COMPACT_ATOMS: atom_id res chain seq x y z
N MET A 1 -14.99 67.98 -65.52
CA MET A 1 -13.72 67.89 -64.78
C MET A 1 -13.96 67.10 -63.49
N ALA A 2 -13.28 65.94 -63.37
CA ALA A 2 -13.06 65.05 -62.22
C ALA A 2 -14.25 64.39 -61.46
N PRO A 3 -14.32 63.04 -61.43
CA PRO A 3 -15.03 62.26 -60.41
C PRO A 3 -14.07 61.73 -59.33
N ARG A 4 -14.44 61.80 -58.04
CA ARG A 4 -13.75 61.14 -56.88
C ARG A 4 -14.77 61.07 -55.73
N ARG A 5 -14.92 60.01 -54.92
CA ARG A 5 -14.09 58.83 -54.64
C ARG A 5 -14.99 57.81 -53.92
N GLU A 6 -15.00 56.55 -54.38
CA GLU A 6 -15.63 55.44 -53.67
C GLU A 6 -14.85 55.07 -52.40
N THR A 7 -15.59 54.79 -51.33
CA THR A 7 -15.13 54.24 -50.05
C THR A 7 -14.63 52.80 -50.23
N ARG A 8 -13.33 52.57 -49.99
CA ARG A 8 -12.73 51.22 -49.91
C ARG A 8 -13.28 50.46 -48.70
N SER A 9 -13.90 49.32 -48.94
CA SER A 9 -14.21 48.32 -47.91
C SER A 9 -12.93 47.73 -47.31
N ASN A 10 -12.80 47.78 -45.98
CA ASN A 10 -11.71 47.19 -45.23
C ASN A 10 -11.75 45.65 -45.31
N LEU A 11 -10.90 45.06 -46.16
CA LEU A 11 -10.70 43.62 -46.36
C LEU A 11 -9.84 42.93 -45.27
N ASN A 12 -9.92 43.36 -44.01
CA ASN A 12 -9.05 42.83 -42.93
C ASN A 12 -9.75 42.14 -41.74
N ALA A 13 -11.07 41.92 -41.79
CA ALA A 13 -11.78 41.19 -40.72
C ALA A 13 -11.41 39.69 -40.65
N GLY A 14 -10.97 39.09 -41.75
CA GLY A 14 -10.64 37.64 -41.81
C GLY A 14 -9.30 37.23 -41.18
N ARG A 15 -8.37 38.17 -40.95
CA ARG A 15 -7.06 37.86 -40.33
C ARG A 15 -7.10 37.88 -38.79
N SER A 16 -7.99 38.67 -38.19
CA SER A 16 -8.17 38.72 -36.74
C SER A 16 -8.87 37.47 -36.20
N SER A 17 -9.94 37.00 -36.85
CA SER A 17 -10.66 35.80 -36.37
C SER A 17 -9.85 34.50 -36.54
N ARG A 18 -9.01 34.40 -37.57
CA ARG A 18 -8.10 33.25 -37.77
C ARG A 18 -6.99 33.14 -36.71
N ARG A 19 -6.49 34.26 -36.17
CA ARG A 19 -5.50 34.27 -35.08
C ARG A 19 -6.14 33.85 -33.74
N SER A 20 -7.34 34.35 -33.45
CA SER A 20 -8.14 33.97 -32.28
C SER A 20 -8.49 32.47 -32.26
N ASN A 21 -8.93 31.92 -33.41
CA ASN A 21 -9.27 30.50 -33.51
C ASN A 21 -8.04 29.58 -33.41
N LYS A 22 -6.86 30.02 -33.87
CA LYS A 22 -5.61 29.24 -33.69
C LYS A 22 -5.23 29.12 -32.22
N GLY A 23 -5.26 30.22 -31.45
CA GLY A 23 -4.96 30.17 -30.01
C GLY A 23 -5.95 29.31 -29.22
N TRP A 24 -7.25 29.34 -29.59
CA TRP A 24 -8.25 28.47 -28.96
C TRP A 24 -8.05 26.99 -29.30
N LEU A 25 -7.72 26.67 -30.55
CA LEU A 25 -7.40 25.31 -30.99
C LEU A 25 -6.11 24.78 -30.34
N GLU A 26 -5.06 25.60 -30.24
CA GLU A 26 -3.81 25.26 -29.55
C GLU A 26 -4.07 25.01 -28.06
N ASN A 27 -4.78 25.90 -27.37
CA ASN A 27 -5.19 25.71 -25.98
C ASN A 27 -6.07 24.47 -25.78
N TYR A 28 -6.96 24.17 -26.73
CA TYR A 28 -7.82 22.98 -26.68
C TYR A 28 -7.03 21.68 -26.88
N VAL A 29 -6.03 21.69 -27.77
CA VAL A 29 -5.12 20.56 -27.99
C VAL A 29 -4.21 20.36 -26.77
N GLU A 30 -3.66 21.42 -26.20
CA GLU A 30 -2.89 21.37 -24.95
C GLU A 30 -3.73 20.84 -23.79
N TRP A 31 -4.98 21.30 -23.65
CA TRP A 31 -5.91 20.82 -22.64
C TRP A 31 -6.23 19.33 -22.81
N ARG A 32 -6.50 18.86 -24.03
CA ARG A 32 -6.68 17.43 -24.31
C ARG A 32 -5.44 16.61 -24.01
N GLN A 33 -4.26 17.14 -24.29
CA GLN A 33 -3.00 16.47 -23.96
C GLN A 33 -2.82 16.38 -22.44
N LEU A 34 -3.03 17.47 -21.70
CA LEU A 34 -3.00 17.51 -20.23
C LEU A 34 -3.99 16.53 -19.59
N VAL A 35 -5.25 16.57 -20.04
CA VAL A 35 -6.29 15.62 -19.59
C VAL A 35 -5.84 14.19 -19.86
N SER A 36 -5.31 13.89 -21.05
CA SER A 36 -4.82 12.55 -21.36
C SER A 36 -3.63 12.12 -20.49
N PHE A 37 -2.74 13.03 -20.08
CA PHE A 37 -1.64 12.73 -19.15
C PHE A 37 -2.13 12.37 -17.74
N LEU A 38 -3.26 12.95 -17.34
CA LEU A 38 -3.88 12.70 -16.05
C LEU A 38 -4.87 11.52 -16.08
N THR A 39 -5.47 11.18 -17.22
CA THR A 39 -6.52 10.16 -17.28
C THR A 39 -6.07 8.83 -17.89
N ASP A 40 -5.05 8.79 -18.75
CA ASP A 40 -4.61 7.57 -19.43
C ASP A 40 -3.57 6.80 -18.60
N PRO A 41 -3.89 5.58 -18.09
CA PRO A 41 -2.94 4.75 -17.35
C PRO A 41 -1.67 4.39 -18.14
N LYS A 42 -1.67 4.48 -19.48
CA LYS A 42 -0.49 4.23 -20.31
C LYS A 42 0.56 5.34 -20.18
N LYS A 43 0.15 6.56 -19.82
CA LYS A 43 1.05 7.72 -19.66
C LYS A 43 1.59 7.88 -18.23
N LEU A 44 1.22 6.99 -17.32
CA LEU A 44 1.57 7.04 -15.90
C LEU A 44 3.07 7.23 -15.63
N SER A 45 3.95 6.60 -16.43
CA SER A 45 5.40 6.64 -16.22
C SER A 45 6.01 8.05 -16.23
N LEU A 46 5.47 8.96 -17.04
CA LEU A 46 5.95 10.35 -17.07
C LEU A 46 5.48 11.11 -15.84
N THR A 47 4.19 10.99 -15.52
CA THR A 47 3.53 11.60 -14.37
C THR A 47 4.20 11.20 -13.06
N VAL A 48 4.61 9.93 -12.93
CA VAL A 48 5.30 9.38 -11.76
C VAL A 48 6.59 10.13 -11.43
N LYS A 49 7.43 10.47 -12.42
CA LYS A 49 8.70 11.16 -12.16
C LYS A 49 8.47 12.54 -11.53
N LEU A 50 7.47 13.26 -12.03
CA LEU A 50 7.09 14.58 -11.51
C LEU A 50 6.63 14.47 -10.05
N PHE A 51 5.73 13.53 -9.73
CA PHE A 51 5.25 13.34 -8.37
C PHE A 51 6.36 12.93 -7.41
N ILE A 52 7.30 12.07 -7.82
CA ILE A 52 8.44 11.72 -6.97
C ILE A 52 9.28 12.96 -6.61
N ILE A 53 9.56 13.84 -7.57
CA ILE A 53 10.30 15.08 -7.29
C ILE A 53 9.53 15.99 -6.33
N LEU A 54 8.23 16.17 -6.57
CA LEU A 54 7.37 16.97 -5.69
C LEU A 54 7.35 16.42 -4.27
N GLU A 55 7.27 15.10 -4.11
CA GLU A 55 7.23 14.44 -2.81
C GLU A 55 8.58 14.52 -2.07
N ILE A 56 9.72 14.50 -2.77
CA ILE A 56 11.03 14.76 -2.17
C ILE A 56 11.06 16.17 -1.57
N VAL A 57 10.62 17.16 -2.34
CA VAL A 57 10.56 18.57 -1.90
C VAL A 57 9.59 18.72 -0.72
N LEU A 58 8.40 18.12 -0.81
CA LEU A 58 7.40 18.17 0.25
C LEU A 58 7.92 17.56 1.55
N ASN A 59 8.58 16.40 1.50
CA ASN A 59 9.17 15.79 2.71
C ASN A 59 10.25 16.68 3.31
N ALA A 60 11.10 17.32 2.49
CA ALA A 60 12.09 18.28 2.99
C ALA A 60 11.42 19.49 3.68
N ILE A 61 10.36 20.05 3.09
CA ILE A 61 9.59 21.15 3.68
C ILE A 61 8.95 20.69 5.00
N VAL A 62 8.28 19.54 5.04
CA VAL A 62 7.63 19.02 6.25
C VAL A 62 8.64 18.83 7.37
N ILE A 63 9.80 18.24 7.08
CA ILE A 63 10.87 18.05 8.07
C ILE A 63 11.33 19.40 8.63
N GLN A 64 11.49 20.43 7.79
CA GLN A 64 11.98 21.74 8.23
C GLN A 64 10.93 22.57 8.97
N THR A 65 9.64 22.41 8.64
CA THR A 65 8.58 23.32 9.07
C THR A 65 7.65 22.74 10.13
N VAL A 66 7.50 21.42 10.20
CA VAL A 66 6.58 20.76 11.13
C VAL A 66 7.37 20.13 12.28
N PRO A 67 7.02 20.43 13.54
CA PRO A 67 7.66 19.81 14.69
C PRO A 67 7.54 18.29 14.67
N TYR A 68 8.64 17.61 14.97
CA TYR A 68 8.65 16.18 15.26
C TYR A 68 7.71 15.87 16.41
N THR A 69 6.95 14.76 16.33
CA THR A 69 6.04 14.36 17.39
C THR A 69 6.37 12.94 17.86
N GLU A 70 6.92 12.84 19.06
CA GLU A 70 7.26 11.57 19.68
C GLU A 70 6.02 10.70 19.96
N ILE A 71 6.09 9.42 19.60
CA ILE A 71 5.16 8.37 20.09
C ILE A 71 5.99 7.15 20.47
N ASP A 72 6.58 6.51 19.45
CA ASP A 72 7.19 5.19 19.59
C ASP A 72 8.71 5.21 19.37
N TRP A 73 9.30 6.27 18.80
CA TRP A 73 10.72 6.27 18.41
C TRP A 73 11.64 6.04 19.62
N LYS A 74 11.43 6.78 20.72
CA LYS A 74 12.19 6.58 21.96
C LYS A 74 12.01 5.18 22.51
N ALA A 75 10.78 4.68 22.51
CA ALA A 75 10.50 3.32 22.97
C ALA A 75 11.21 2.28 22.10
N TYR A 76 11.25 2.46 20.78
CA TYR A 76 12.01 1.59 19.87
C TYR A 76 13.50 1.61 20.20
N MET A 77 14.07 2.79 20.50
CA MET A 77 15.49 2.91 20.88
C MET A 77 15.78 2.19 22.19
N GLN A 78 14.91 2.31 23.20
CA GLN A 78 15.03 1.60 24.48
C GLN A 78 14.87 0.08 24.33
N GLU A 79 13.92 -0.37 23.51
CA GLU A 79 13.69 -1.79 23.22
C GLU A 79 14.94 -2.42 22.59
N VAL A 80 15.56 -1.76 21.59
CA VAL A 80 16.77 -2.29 20.96
C VAL A 80 18.02 -2.09 21.81
N GLU A 81 18.10 -1.04 22.63
CA GLU A 81 19.19 -0.86 23.59
C GLU A 81 19.26 -2.03 24.58
N GLY A 82 18.11 -2.53 25.05
CA GLY A 82 18.05 -3.74 25.88
C GLY A 82 18.73 -4.94 25.20
N PHE A 83 18.47 -5.14 23.91
CA PHE A 83 19.12 -6.18 23.10
C PHE A 83 20.62 -5.92 22.92
N LEU A 84 21.01 -4.69 22.61
CA LEU A 84 22.41 -4.30 22.42
C LEU A 84 23.24 -4.46 23.70
N ASN A 85 22.61 -4.34 24.87
CA ASN A 85 23.19 -4.61 26.18
C ASN A 85 23.25 -6.11 26.55
N GLY A 86 22.90 -7.01 25.62
CA GLY A 86 23.00 -8.46 25.78
C GLY A 86 21.70 -9.17 26.19
N THR A 87 20.56 -8.48 26.26
CA THR A 87 19.29 -9.12 26.63
C THR A 87 18.71 -9.89 25.43
N LEU A 88 18.68 -11.21 25.52
CA LEU A 88 18.06 -12.09 24.52
C LEU A 88 16.68 -12.63 24.94
N ASP A 89 16.26 -12.40 26.19
CA ASP A 89 14.93 -12.77 26.65
C ASP A 89 13.91 -11.70 26.26
N TYR A 90 13.05 -12.00 25.29
CA TYR A 90 11.99 -11.11 24.79
C TYR A 90 11.03 -10.63 25.88
N SER A 91 10.87 -11.36 26.98
CA SER A 91 10.01 -10.94 28.09
C SER A 91 10.57 -9.71 28.84
N LYS A 92 11.86 -9.42 28.68
CA LYS A 92 12.57 -8.32 29.33
C LYS A 92 12.79 -7.11 28.40
N LEU A 93 12.61 -7.27 27.09
CA LEU A 93 12.75 -6.20 26.11
C LEU A 93 11.50 -5.30 26.13
N ARG A 94 11.67 -4.05 26.56
CA ARG A 94 10.59 -3.06 26.72
C ARG A 94 11.10 -1.63 26.60
N GLY A 95 10.23 -0.73 26.18
CA GLY A 95 10.43 0.71 26.22
C GLY A 95 9.27 1.42 26.94
N ASP A 96 9.24 2.74 26.85
CA ASP A 96 8.23 3.59 27.50
C ASP A 96 6.79 3.27 27.06
N THR A 97 6.62 2.72 25.85
CA THR A 97 5.32 2.30 25.30
C THR A 97 4.96 0.83 25.58
N GLY A 98 5.76 0.13 26.40
CA GLY A 98 5.53 -1.25 26.82
C GLY A 98 6.53 -2.26 26.25
N SER A 99 6.16 -3.54 26.30
CA SER A 99 7.01 -4.63 25.82
C SER A 99 7.16 -4.62 24.30
N LEU A 100 8.35 -5.04 23.85
CA LEU A 100 8.66 -5.31 22.46
C LEU A 100 7.70 -6.38 21.92
N VAL A 101 7.02 -6.06 20.82
CA VAL A 101 6.08 -6.98 20.15
C VAL A 101 6.25 -7.05 18.65
N TYR A 102 7.48 -6.85 18.22
CA TYR A 102 7.86 -6.96 16.83
C TYR A 102 8.84 -8.13 16.69
N PRO A 103 8.82 -8.88 15.58
CA PRO A 103 9.77 -9.97 15.42
C PRO A 103 11.21 -9.46 15.25
N ALA A 104 12.17 -10.38 15.27
CA ALA A 104 13.59 -10.08 15.33
C ALA A 104 14.13 -9.14 14.22
N GLY A 105 13.50 -9.12 13.05
CA GLY A 105 13.89 -8.20 11.97
C GLY A 105 13.76 -6.73 12.36
N PHE A 106 12.76 -6.38 13.17
CA PHE A 106 12.65 -5.05 13.76
C PHE A 106 13.87 -4.73 14.62
N VAL A 107 14.26 -5.64 15.53
CA VAL A 107 15.37 -5.44 16.46
C VAL A 107 16.66 -5.13 15.71
N TYR A 108 16.98 -5.88 14.65
CA TYR A 108 18.20 -5.66 13.87
C TYR A 108 18.22 -4.36 13.08
N ILE A 109 17.09 -4.02 12.44
CA ILE A 109 17.01 -2.78 11.66
C ILE A 109 17.06 -1.57 12.59
N PHE A 110 16.30 -1.59 13.68
CA PHE A 110 16.27 -0.47 14.63
C PHE A 110 17.56 -0.38 15.46
N SER A 111 18.30 -1.48 15.68
CA SER A 111 19.66 -1.43 16.21
C SER A 111 20.62 -0.70 15.26
N SER A 112 20.47 -0.89 13.94
CA SER A 112 21.27 -0.15 12.97
C SER A 112 20.93 1.35 13.00
N LEU A 113 19.63 1.68 13.07
CA LEU A 113 19.17 3.06 13.19
C LEU A 113 19.64 3.71 14.51
N TYR A 114 19.64 2.96 15.60
CA TYR A 114 20.14 3.41 16.91
C TYR A 114 21.55 3.96 16.79
N TYR A 115 22.49 3.20 16.21
CA TYR A 115 23.87 3.68 16.02
C TYR A 115 23.98 4.85 15.03
N ILE A 116 23.29 4.78 13.89
CA ILE A 116 23.34 5.84 12.85
C ILE A 116 22.84 7.18 13.39
N THR A 117 21.89 7.16 14.32
CA THR A 117 21.21 8.35 14.84
C THR A 117 21.76 8.79 16.20
N SER A 118 23.00 8.41 16.53
CA SER A 118 23.62 8.74 17.82
C SER A 118 22.77 8.25 19.00
N HIS A 119 22.46 6.96 19.02
CA HIS A 119 21.65 6.29 20.04
C HIS A 119 20.21 6.83 20.07
N GLY A 120 19.66 7.19 18.90
CA GLY A 120 18.29 7.72 18.77
C GLY A 120 18.13 9.22 19.03
N THR A 121 19.18 9.92 19.48
CA THR A 121 19.10 11.34 19.84
C THR A 121 19.05 12.27 18.63
N ASN A 122 19.70 11.89 17.53
CA ASN A 122 19.67 12.65 16.28
C ASN A 122 18.45 12.26 15.43
N VAL A 123 17.28 12.72 15.89
CA VAL A 123 15.99 12.49 15.22
C VAL A 123 15.99 13.06 13.80
N ARG A 124 16.73 14.14 13.53
CA ARG A 124 16.81 14.76 12.19
C ARG A 124 17.37 13.78 11.15
N ILE A 125 18.42 13.04 11.49
CA ILE A 125 18.97 11.99 10.60
C ILE A 125 17.91 10.90 10.37
N ALA A 126 17.21 10.48 11.41
CA ALA A 126 16.12 9.50 11.29
C ALA A 126 15.03 10.01 10.33
N GLN A 127 14.59 11.26 10.44
CA GLN A 127 13.61 11.86 9.54
C GLN A 127 14.04 11.80 8.07
N TYR A 128 15.31 12.08 7.75
CA TYR A 128 15.81 11.96 6.38
C TYR A 128 15.87 10.52 5.87
N ILE A 129 16.24 9.56 6.73
CA ILE A 129 16.18 8.13 6.39
C ILE A 129 14.73 7.73 6.08
N PHE A 130 13.79 8.15 6.91
CA PHE A 130 12.37 7.87 6.71
C PHE A 130 11.77 8.60 5.50
N ALA A 131 12.25 9.80 5.17
CA ALA A 131 11.89 10.46 3.91
C ALA A 131 12.37 9.64 2.69
N ALA A 132 13.59 9.07 2.75
CA ALA A 132 14.06 8.17 1.71
C ALA A 132 13.19 6.90 1.61
N LEU A 133 12.82 6.29 2.75
CA LEU A 133 11.89 5.15 2.79
C LEU A 133 10.51 5.51 2.19
N TYR A 134 10.01 6.71 2.44
CA TYR A 134 8.76 7.20 1.86
C TYR A 134 8.85 7.27 0.33
N VAL A 135 9.90 7.89 -0.21
CA VAL A 135 10.11 8.00 -1.65
C VAL A 135 10.27 6.62 -2.31
N ILE A 136 11.04 5.72 -1.70
CA ILE A 136 11.19 4.33 -2.17
C ILE A 136 9.85 3.60 -2.17
N THR A 137 9.03 3.78 -1.13
CA THR A 137 7.67 3.21 -1.06
C THR A 137 6.85 3.67 -2.25
N LEU A 138 6.79 4.99 -2.51
CA LEU A 138 6.05 5.54 -3.64
C LEU A 138 6.56 5.02 -4.99
N MET A 139 7.88 4.95 -5.19
CA MET A 139 8.46 4.39 -6.41
C MET A 139 8.02 2.94 -6.65
N LEU A 140 8.01 2.12 -5.60
CA LEU A 140 7.57 0.71 -5.68
C LEU A 140 6.06 0.59 -5.95
N VAL A 141 5.24 1.41 -5.29
CA VAL A 141 3.78 1.46 -5.49
C VAL A 141 3.45 1.93 -6.90
N PHE A 142 4.06 3.02 -7.36
CA PHE A 142 3.87 3.55 -8.71
C PHE A 142 4.31 2.57 -9.79
N ARG A 143 5.37 1.79 -9.53
CA ARG A 143 5.77 0.70 -10.41
C ARG A 143 4.67 -0.36 -10.51
N ILE A 144 4.03 -0.76 -9.40
CA ILE A 144 2.90 -1.70 -9.41
C ILE A 144 1.72 -1.11 -10.21
N TYR A 145 1.42 0.18 -10.02
CA TYR A 145 0.34 0.85 -10.75
C TYR A 145 0.64 0.95 -12.25
N ALA A 146 1.88 1.23 -12.64
CA ALA A 146 2.33 1.27 -14.03
C ALA A 146 2.29 -0.12 -14.68
N ARG A 147 2.59 -1.18 -13.92
CA ARG A 147 2.53 -2.57 -14.38
C ARG A 147 1.10 -3.03 -14.57
N THR A 148 0.19 -2.65 -13.68
CA THR A 148 -1.21 -3.07 -13.73
C THR A 148 -2.05 -2.21 -14.67
N LYS A 149 -1.71 -0.93 -14.88
CA LYS A 149 -2.48 0.03 -15.69
C LYS A 149 -3.98 0.09 -15.33
N LYS A 150 -4.32 -0.25 -14.07
CA LYS A 150 -5.70 -0.35 -13.62
C LYS A 150 -6.26 1.00 -13.17
N VAL A 151 -5.40 1.83 -12.60
CA VAL A 151 -5.76 3.10 -11.97
C VAL A 151 -5.29 4.27 -12.84
N PRO A 152 -6.15 5.27 -13.13
CA PRO A 152 -5.79 6.49 -13.84
C PRO A 152 -4.74 7.34 -13.10
N PRO A 153 -3.87 8.07 -13.82
CA PRO A 153 -2.82 8.90 -13.20
C PRO A 153 -3.30 10.01 -12.25
N TYR A 154 -4.49 10.58 -12.42
CA TYR A 154 -5.01 11.62 -11.53
C TYR A 154 -5.21 11.12 -10.09
N VAL A 155 -5.33 9.80 -9.91
CA VAL A 155 -5.42 9.20 -8.58
C VAL A 155 -4.09 9.30 -7.83
N LEU A 156 -2.97 9.45 -8.55
CA LEU A 156 -1.67 9.76 -7.93
C LEU A 156 -1.69 11.12 -7.23
N ILE A 157 -2.49 12.07 -7.72
CA ILE A 157 -2.69 13.37 -7.03
C ILE A 157 -3.29 13.11 -5.65
N LEU A 158 -4.28 12.24 -5.54
CA LEU A 158 -4.85 11.89 -4.24
C LEU A 158 -3.79 11.22 -3.37
N MET A 159 -3.12 10.20 -3.92
CA MET A 159 -2.11 9.44 -3.18
C MET A 159 -0.97 10.30 -2.62
N CYS A 160 -0.53 11.33 -3.35
CA CYS A 160 0.53 12.24 -2.95
C CYS A 160 0.02 13.44 -2.13
N CYS A 161 -1.06 14.08 -2.56
CA CYS A 161 -1.48 15.37 -2.00
C CYS A 161 -2.47 15.25 -0.83
N THR A 162 -3.20 14.14 -0.69
CA THR A 162 -4.12 13.95 0.45
C THR A 162 -3.48 13.16 1.60
N SER A 163 -2.21 12.78 1.48
CA SER A 163 -1.53 11.82 2.36
C SER A 163 -0.95 12.44 3.64
N TYR A 164 -1.61 13.43 4.24
CA TYR A 164 -1.11 14.13 5.44
C TYR A 164 -0.68 13.13 6.53
N ARG A 165 -1.55 12.17 6.84
CA ARG A 165 -1.26 11.15 7.85
C ARG A 165 -0.10 10.24 7.45
N ILE A 166 0.05 9.93 6.17
CA ILE A 166 1.14 9.06 5.70
C ILE A 166 2.49 9.78 5.84
N HIS A 167 2.57 11.05 5.46
CA HIS A 167 3.74 11.87 5.75
C HIS A 167 4.06 11.88 7.24
N SER A 168 3.05 12.08 8.10
CA SER A 168 3.26 12.03 9.54
C SER A 168 3.80 10.67 10.01
N ILE A 169 3.24 9.55 9.55
CA ILE A 169 3.68 8.20 9.91
C ILE A 169 5.16 7.98 9.58
N PHE A 170 5.61 8.44 8.40
CA PHE A 170 7.00 8.31 7.98
C PHE A 170 7.91 9.30 8.70
N VAL A 171 7.73 10.61 8.48
CA VAL A 171 8.77 11.61 8.82
C VAL A 171 8.52 12.36 10.13
N LEU A 172 7.34 12.25 10.74
CA LEU A 172 7.05 12.93 12.01
C LEU A 172 6.92 11.99 13.20
N ARG A 173 6.64 10.69 12.97
CA ARG A 173 6.48 9.66 14.01
C ARG A 173 7.51 8.54 13.93
N LEU A 174 8.14 8.32 12.77
CA LEU A 174 9.19 7.33 12.56
C LEU A 174 8.78 5.89 12.94
N PHE A 175 7.53 5.53 12.65
CA PHE A 175 6.98 4.20 12.98
C PHE A 175 7.70 3.07 12.23
N ASN A 176 7.70 1.85 12.78
CA ASN A 176 8.28 0.71 12.07
C ASN A 176 7.47 0.22 10.85
N ASP A 177 6.18 0.58 10.76
CA ASP A 177 5.26 0.20 9.67
C ASP A 177 5.82 0.55 8.27
N PRO A 178 6.28 1.79 7.99
CA PRO A 178 7.06 2.16 6.81
C PRO A 178 8.07 1.12 6.31
N VAL A 179 8.93 0.62 7.21
CA VAL A 179 10.02 -0.28 6.84
C VAL A 179 9.47 -1.62 6.34
N ALA A 180 8.47 -2.16 7.05
CA ALA A 180 7.80 -3.40 6.64
C ALA A 180 7.09 -3.24 5.29
N MET A 181 6.43 -2.10 5.07
CA MET A 181 5.69 -1.83 3.83
C MET A 181 6.62 -1.63 2.62
N VAL A 182 7.80 -1.03 2.77
CA VAL A 182 8.82 -0.95 1.71
C VAL A 182 9.20 -2.36 1.23
N LEU A 183 9.54 -3.25 2.18
CA LEU A 183 9.94 -4.63 1.86
C LEU A 183 8.80 -5.43 1.22
N LEU A 184 7.57 -5.25 1.69
CA LEU A 184 6.40 -5.86 1.08
C LEU A 184 6.20 -5.40 -0.39
N TYR A 185 6.24 -4.10 -0.67
CA TYR A 185 6.09 -3.63 -2.04
C TYR A 185 7.27 -4.04 -2.93
N ALA A 186 8.48 -4.15 -2.38
CA ALA A 186 9.64 -4.69 -3.08
C ALA A 186 9.46 -6.19 -3.39
N SER A 187 8.86 -6.95 -2.47
CA SER A 187 8.49 -8.35 -2.68
C SER A 187 7.49 -8.51 -3.83
N ILE A 188 6.39 -7.75 -3.82
CA ILE A 188 5.37 -7.78 -4.88
C ILE A 188 5.99 -7.44 -6.24
N ASN A 189 6.83 -6.40 -6.29
CA ASN A 189 7.57 -6.03 -7.49
C ASN A 189 8.50 -7.14 -7.98
N SER A 190 9.17 -7.85 -7.07
CA SER A 190 10.04 -8.99 -7.41
C SER A 190 9.24 -10.14 -8.00
N PHE A 191 8.05 -10.45 -7.46
CA PHE A 191 7.16 -11.45 -8.05
C PHE A 191 6.64 -11.05 -9.44
N LEU A 192 6.28 -9.77 -9.64
CA LEU A 192 5.89 -9.23 -10.95
C LEU A 192 7.02 -9.33 -11.99
N ASP A 193 8.27 -9.34 -11.54
CA ASP A 193 9.47 -9.54 -12.38
C ASP A 193 9.87 -11.01 -12.55
N ASN A 194 9.07 -11.95 -12.03
CA ASN A 194 9.38 -13.39 -12.00
C ASN A 194 10.59 -13.78 -11.13
N ARG A 195 11.06 -12.88 -10.26
CA ARG A 195 12.11 -13.15 -9.28
C ARG A 195 11.50 -13.73 -8.00
N TRP A 196 10.96 -14.94 -8.11
CA TRP A 196 10.19 -15.59 -7.05
C TRP A 196 10.98 -15.76 -5.74
N TYR A 197 12.24 -16.21 -5.82
CA TYR A 197 13.09 -16.39 -4.64
C TYR A 197 13.32 -15.07 -3.90
N LEU A 198 13.70 -14.01 -4.62
CA LEU A 198 13.87 -12.68 -4.05
C LEU A 198 12.55 -12.16 -3.46
N GLY A 199 11.42 -12.38 -4.13
CA GLY A 199 10.10 -12.04 -3.61
C GLY A 199 9.79 -12.73 -2.28
N SER A 200 10.05 -14.03 -2.15
CA SER A 200 9.85 -14.77 -0.90
C SER A 200 10.77 -14.32 0.22
N VAL A 201 12.04 -14.03 -0.10
CA VAL A 201 13.02 -13.49 0.86
C VAL A 201 12.52 -12.15 1.39
N LEU A 202 12.20 -11.20 0.50
CA LEU A 202 11.72 -9.87 0.87
C LEU A 202 10.39 -9.92 1.64
N TYR A 203 9.49 -10.85 1.28
CA TYR A 203 8.23 -11.06 1.99
C TYR A 203 8.48 -11.50 3.44
N SER A 204 9.37 -12.49 3.64
CA SER A 204 9.69 -12.96 4.99
C SER A 204 10.43 -11.89 5.80
N LEU A 205 11.33 -11.13 5.19
CA LEU A 205 11.96 -9.98 5.85
C LEU A 205 10.95 -8.89 6.24
N ALA A 206 9.89 -8.67 5.44
CA ALA A 206 8.82 -7.76 5.82
C ALA A 206 8.03 -8.28 7.04
N VAL A 207 7.71 -9.58 7.05
CA VAL A 207 7.06 -10.25 8.20
C VAL A 207 7.92 -10.16 9.46
N SER A 208 9.25 -10.28 9.35
CA SER A 208 10.14 -10.22 10.52
C SER A 208 10.24 -8.82 11.13
N ILE A 209 9.74 -7.78 10.47
CA ILE A 209 9.62 -6.43 11.04
C ILE A 209 8.25 -6.24 11.65
N LYS A 210 7.19 -6.63 10.92
CA LYS A 210 5.83 -6.46 11.39
C LYS A 210 4.90 -7.55 10.87
N MET A 211 4.11 -8.11 11.78
CA MET A 211 3.23 -9.24 11.50
C MET A 211 2.03 -8.91 10.59
N ASN A 212 1.67 -7.64 10.42
CA ASN A 212 0.54 -7.24 9.56
C ASN A 212 0.73 -7.72 8.11
N ILE A 213 1.98 -7.94 7.69
CA ILE A 213 2.31 -8.51 6.38
C ILE A 213 1.67 -9.90 6.17
N LEU A 214 1.39 -10.65 7.25
CA LEU A 214 0.69 -11.93 7.18
C LEU A 214 -0.72 -11.84 6.60
N LEU A 215 -1.35 -10.66 6.59
CA LEU A 215 -2.66 -10.46 5.96
C LEU A 215 -2.63 -10.75 4.43
N PHE A 216 -1.45 -10.72 3.81
CA PHE A 216 -1.24 -11.08 2.41
C PHE A 216 -0.99 -12.59 2.20
N ALA A 217 -0.69 -13.34 3.26
CA ALA A 217 -0.24 -14.73 3.19
C ALA A 217 -1.26 -15.69 2.55
N PRO A 218 -2.59 -15.60 2.84
CA PRO A 218 -3.56 -16.50 2.23
C PRO A 218 -3.58 -16.40 0.70
N ALA A 219 -3.54 -15.18 0.16
CA ALA A 219 -3.47 -14.95 -1.28
C ALA A 219 -2.11 -15.39 -1.85
N LEU A 220 -1.00 -15.12 -1.16
CA LEU A 220 0.32 -15.55 -1.59
C LEU A 220 0.44 -17.09 -1.66
N LEU A 221 -0.16 -17.80 -0.72
CA LEU A 221 -0.22 -19.26 -0.72
C LEU A 221 -0.98 -19.79 -1.95
N VAL A 222 -2.16 -19.23 -2.25
CA VAL A 222 -2.92 -19.58 -3.47
C VAL A 222 -2.08 -19.30 -4.73
N ILE A 223 -1.37 -18.17 -4.76
CA ILE A 223 -0.47 -17.81 -5.85
C ILE A 223 0.63 -18.87 -6.01
N TYR A 224 1.31 -19.28 -4.93
CA TYR A 224 2.34 -20.33 -5.02
C TYR A 224 1.75 -21.65 -5.50
N LEU A 225 0.66 -22.13 -4.89
CA LEU A 225 0.03 -23.39 -5.27
C LEU A 225 -0.41 -23.44 -6.74
N CYS A 226 -0.86 -22.32 -7.30
CA CYS A 226 -1.33 -22.26 -8.68
C CYS A 226 -0.22 -21.94 -9.69
N ALA A 227 0.71 -21.05 -9.34
CA ALA A 227 1.76 -20.59 -10.25
C ALA A 227 3.03 -21.45 -10.19
N LEU A 228 3.24 -22.16 -9.08
CA LEU A 228 4.39 -23.01 -8.83
C LEU A 228 3.91 -24.46 -8.65
N ARG A 229 4.73 -25.42 -9.09
CA ARG A 229 4.49 -26.83 -8.77
C ARG A 229 4.65 -27.05 -7.26
N MET A 230 4.01 -28.09 -6.72
CA MET A 230 3.99 -28.37 -5.27
C MET A 230 5.37 -28.32 -4.61
N PHE A 231 6.36 -28.98 -5.21
CA PHE A 231 7.73 -28.98 -4.69
C PHE A 231 8.35 -27.57 -4.59
N LYS A 232 8.13 -26.72 -5.60
CA LYS A 232 8.61 -25.32 -5.56
C LYS A 232 7.87 -24.53 -4.49
N THR A 233 6.57 -24.73 -4.35
CA THR A 233 5.79 -24.11 -3.26
C THR A 233 6.39 -24.45 -1.90
N LEU A 234 6.72 -25.72 -1.65
CA LEU A 234 7.40 -26.13 -0.43
C LEU A 234 8.75 -25.42 -0.24
N ILE A 235 9.58 -25.31 -1.29
CA ILE A 235 10.83 -24.54 -1.22
C ILE A 235 10.58 -23.08 -0.81
N HIS A 236 9.62 -22.40 -1.42
CA HIS A 236 9.33 -21.00 -1.09
C HIS A 236 8.79 -20.83 0.33
N LEU A 237 7.96 -21.75 0.81
CA LEU A 237 7.51 -21.77 2.21
C LEU A 237 8.68 -22.02 3.17
N SER A 238 9.57 -22.96 2.84
CA SER A 238 10.79 -23.24 3.61
C SER A 238 11.73 -22.04 3.66
N ILE A 239 11.90 -21.30 2.56
CA ILE A 239 12.68 -20.04 2.55
C ILE A 239 12.07 -19.04 3.53
N CYS A 240 10.76 -18.84 3.49
CA CYS A 240 10.10 -17.92 4.40
C CYS A 240 10.32 -18.34 5.87
N ALA A 241 10.10 -19.62 6.18
CA ALA A 241 10.28 -20.17 7.53
C ALA A 241 11.74 -20.07 8.00
N LEU A 242 12.70 -20.44 7.16
CA LEU A 242 14.13 -20.42 7.50
C LEU A 242 14.61 -19.01 7.83
N ILE A 243 14.15 -17.99 7.11
CA ILE A 243 14.49 -16.59 7.45
C ILE A 243 13.96 -16.21 8.84
N GLN A 244 12.73 -16.60 9.18
CA GLN A 244 12.18 -16.32 10.52
C GLN A 244 12.98 -17.06 11.61
N LEU A 245 13.38 -18.31 11.35
CA LEU A 245 14.19 -19.10 12.28
C LEU A 245 15.59 -18.51 12.46
N ILE A 246 16.28 -18.13 11.38
CA ILE A 246 17.62 -17.53 11.42
C ILE A 246 17.59 -16.21 12.20
N LEU A 247 16.66 -15.32 11.86
CA LEU A 247 16.57 -14.03 12.53
C LEU A 247 16.11 -14.18 13.99
N GLY A 248 15.21 -15.13 14.28
CA GLY A 248 14.74 -15.39 15.63
C GLY A 248 15.70 -16.22 16.49
N LEU A 249 16.75 -16.82 15.90
CA LEU A 249 17.55 -17.87 16.54
C LEU A 249 18.11 -17.46 17.91
N PRO A 250 18.72 -16.28 18.11
CA PRO A 250 19.28 -15.91 19.41
C PRO A 250 18.20 -15.88 20.51
N PHE A 251 17.02 -15.39 20.18
CA PHE A 251 15.90 -15.26 21.11
C PHE A 251 15.18 -16.59 21.35
N LEU A 252 15.12 -17.44 20.32
CA LEU A 252 14.57 -18.79 20.40
C LEU A 252 15.43 -19.71 21.28
N LEU A 253 16.75 -19.54 21.26
CA LEU A 253 17.67 -20.30 22.12
C LEU A 253 17.57 -19.88 23.59
N GLU A 254 17.38 -18.58 23.86
CA GLU A 254 17.25 -18.06 25.21
C GLU A 254 15.87 -18.38 25.83
N ASN A 255 14.79 -17.99 25.15
CA ASN A 255 13.43 -18.19 25.64
C ASN A 255 12.42 -18.28 24.47
N PRO A 256 12.17 -19.48 23.93
CA PRO A 256 11.35 -19.63 22.73
C PRO A 256 9.89 -19.25 22.95
N ILE A 257 9.36 -19.49 24.16
CA ILE A 257 7.98 -19.15 24.50
C ILE A 257 7.81 -17.63 24.57
N ALA A 258 8.74 -16.92 25.22
CA ALA A 258 8.71 -15.47 25.30
C ALA A 258 8.86 -14.84 23.90
N TYR A 259 9.77 -15.36 23.07
CA TYR A 259 9.93 -14.87 21.70
C TYR A 259 8.66 -15.04 20.87
N ILE A 260 8.08 -16.24 20.80
CA ILE A 260 6.91 -16.50 19.96
C ILE A 260 5.69 -15.68 20.43
N LYS A 261 5.46 -15.60 21.75
CA LYS A 261 4.35 -14.80 22.31
C LYS A 261 4.58 -13.29 22.15
N GLY A 262 5.82 -12.82 22.30
CA GLY A 262 6.18 -11.42 22.15
C GLY A 262 6.13 -10.96 20.69
N ALA A 263 6.92 -11.59 19.82
CA ALA A 263 7.15 -11.20 18.43
C ALA A 263 5.87 -11.07 17.57
N PHE A 264 4.89 -11.95 17.79
CA PHE A 264 3.64 -11.98 17.01
C PHE A 264 2.40 -11.62 17.82
N ASN A 265 2.52 -11.42 19.13
CA ASN A 265 1.47 -11.13 20.13
C ASN A 265 0.00 -11.09 19.62
N LEU A 266 -0.53 -12.27 19.25
CA LEU A 266 -1.86 -12.42 18.66
C LEU A 266 -2.98 -12.14 19.68
N GLY A 267 -2.68 -12.24 20.97
CA GLY A 267 -3.61 -11.98 22.07
C GLY A 267 -3.70 -10.51 22.48
N ARG A 268 -2.90 -9.61 21.89
CA ARG A 268 -2.87 -8.20 22.28
C ARG A 268 -4.25 -7.55 22.09
N VAL A 269 -4.74 -6.94 23.16
CA VAL A 269 -5.90 -6.04 23.14
C VAL A 269 -5.34 -4.63 23.12
N PHE A 270 -5.59 -3.91 22.03
CA PHE A 270 -5.22 -2.51 21.94
C PHE A 270 -6.26 -1.64 22.68
N GLU A 271 -5.82 -0.50 23.22
CA GLU A 271 -6.70 0.38 24.00
C GLU A 271 -7.82 0.98 23.13
N PHE A 272 -9.05 0.93 23.63
CA PHE A 272 -10.24 1.36 22.90
C PHE A 272 -10.21 2.85 22.51
N ARG A 273 -9.52 3.70 23.28
CA ARG A 273 -9.41 5.15 22.98
C ARG A 273 -8.68 5.47 21.68
N TRP A 274 -7.82 4.57 21.19
CA TRP A 274 -7.02 4.78 19.98
C TRP A 274 -7.60 4.11 18.73
N THR A 275 -8.69 3.35 18.88
CA THR A 275 -9.29 2.65 17.75
C THR A 275 -9.97 3.60 16.79
N VAL A 276 -9.71 3.45 15.50
CA VAL A 276 -10.40 4.16 14.41
C VAL A 276 -11.67 3.41 14.03
N ASN A 277 -11.65 2.08 14.12
CA ASN A 277 -12.78 1.20 13.79
C ASN A 277 -13.49 0.69 15.06
N TRP A 278 -14.78 0.35 14.94
CA TRP A 278 -15.61 -0.15 16.05
C TRP A 278 -15.86 0.85 17.20
N ARG A 279 -15.59 2.14 17.01
CA ARG A 279 -15.83 3.20 18.03
C ARG A 279 -17.31 3.36 18.40
N PHE A 280 -18.20 2.85 17.57
CA PHE A 280 -19.65 2.81 17.83
C PHE A 280 -20.07 1.68 18.78
N LEU A 281 -19.19 0.74 19.10
CA LEU A 281 -19.45 -0.30 20.09
C LEU A 281 -19.06 0.21 21.50
N PRO A 282 -19.75 -0.26 22.56
CA PRO A 282 -19.26 -0.12 23.93
C PRO A 282 -17.89 -0.78 24.11
N GLU A 283 -17.07 -0.25 25.02
CA GLU A 283 -15.71 -0.75 25.27
C GLU A 283 -15.71 -2.19 25.76
N GLU A 284 -16.71 -2.58 26.56
CA GLU A 284 -16.86 -3.92 27.11
C GLU A 284 -17.09 -4.95 25.99
N VAL A 285 -17.84 -4.58 24.96
CA VAL A 285 -18.06 -5.40 23.77
C VAL A 285 -16.80 -5.47 22.92
N PHE A 286 -16.10 -4.34 22.76
CA PHE A 286 -14.87 -4.25 21.98
C PHE A 286 -13.78 -5.17 22.52
N VAL A 287 -13.54 -5.18 23.83
CA VAL A 287 -12.51 -6.02 24.44
C VAL A 287 -12.91 -7.48 24.54
N HIS A 288 -14.20 -7.81 24.39
CA HIS A 288 -14.74 -9.14 24.62
C HIS A 288 -14.13 -10.20 23.68
N PRO A 289 -13.73 -11.38 24.20
CA PRO A 289 -13.19 -12.48 23.39
C PRO A 289 -14.14 -12.97 22.28
N TYR A 290 -15.45 -13.00 22.54
CA TYR A 290 -16.44 -13.38 21.51
C TYR A 290 -16.35 -12.48 20.27
N LEU A 291 -16.23 -11.15 20.42
CA LEU A 291 -16.08 -10.26 19.28
C LEU A 291 -14.80 -10.61 18.48
N HIS A 292 -13.68 -10.82 19.18
CA HIS A 292 -12.42 -11.21 18.54
C HIS A 292 -12.54 -12.52 17.74
N VAL A 293 -13.13 -13.56 18.34
CA VAL A 293 -13.32 -14.87 17.68
C VAL A 293 -14.31 -14.76 16.52
N SER A 294 -15.42 -14.04 16.67
CA SER A 294 -16.38 -13.81 15.58
C SER A 294 -15.76 -13.07 14.40
N LEU A 295 -14.95 -12.04 14.65
CA LEU A 295 -14.23 -11.32 13.59
C LEU A 295 -13.23 -12.23 12.86
N LEU A 296 -12.49 -13.06 13.60
CA LEU A 296 -11.58 -14.04 13.01
C LEU A 296 -12.32 -15.07 12.14
N LEU A 297 -13.46 -15.59 12.63
CA LEU A 297 -14.29 -16.52 11.86
C LEU A 297 -14.80 -15.87 10.57
N LEU A 298 -15.34 -14.65 10.64
CA LEU A 298 -15.81 -13.91 9.47
C LEU A 298 -14.68 -13.60 8.48
N HIS A 299 -13.49 -13.27 8.99
CA HIS A 299 -12.30 -13.10 8.18
C HIS A 299 -11.96 -14.36 7.38
N VAL A 300 -11.84 -15.51 8.05
CA VAL A 300 -11.52 -16.79 7.41
C VAL A 300 -12.60 -17.21 6.41
N LEU A 301 -13.88 -17.09 6.77
CA LEU A 301 -14.99 -17.41 5.87
C LEU A 301 -14.98 -16.54 4.61
N THR A 302 -14.68 -15.24 4.74
CA THR A 302 -14.60 -14.32 3.59
C THR A 302 -13.40 -14.65 2.69
N LEU A 303 -12.26 -15.04 3.27
CA LEU A 303 -11.09 -15.51 2.50
C LEU A 303 -11.40 -16.81 1.74
N LEU A 304 -12.01 -17.80 2.40
CA LEU A 304 -12.44 -19.05 1.78
C LEU A 304 -13.45 -18.81 0.66
N TYR A 305 -14.38 -17.87 0.86
CA TYR A 305 -15.33 -17.45 -0.17
C TYR A 305 -14.62 -16.87 -1.40
N CYS A 306 -13.54 -16.10 -1.22
CA CYS A 306 -12.76 -15.50 -2.32
C CYS A 306 -11.78 -16.48 -3.01
N ALA A 307 -11.31 -17.52 -2.31
CA ALA A 307 -10.25 -18.39 -2.78
C ALA A 307 -10.50 -19.06 -4.16
N PRO A 308 -11.71 -19.57 -4.49
CA PRO A 308 -11.97 -20.16 -5.82
C PRO A 308 -11.74 -19.18 -6.98
N ILE A 309 -12.05 -17.90 -6.78
CA ILE A 309 -11.84 -16.85 -7.79
C ILE A 309 -10.36 -16.58 -7.96
N TRP A 310 -9.62 -16.49 -6.86
CA TRP A 310 -8.18 -16.29 -6.90
C TRP A 310 -7.49 -17.46 -7.61
N ILE A 311 -7.93 -18.69 -7.37
CA ILE A 311 -7.47 -19.87 -8.11
C ILE A 311 -7.77 -19.72 -9.61
N SER A 312 -8.99 -19.32 -9.99
CA SER A 312 -9.34 -19.09 -11.40
C SER A 312 -8.48 -17.99 -12.03
N TYR A 313 -8.24 -16.88 -11.33
CA TYR A 313 -7.38 -15.79 -11.80
C TYR A 313 -5.93 -16.24 -11.96
N MET A 314 -5.44 -17.06 -11.04
CA MET A 314 -4.09 -17.58 -11.10
C MET A 314 -3.90 -18.63 -12.21
N LYS A 315 -4.91 -19.44 -12.51
CA LYS A 315 -4.91 -20.29 -13.71
C LYS A 315 -4.81 -19.46 -14.99
N SER A 316 -5.61 -18.40 -15.10
CA SER A 316 -5.53 -17.44 -16.22
C SER A 316 -4.17 -16.73 -16.29
N TYR A 317 -3.62 -16.34 -15.15
CA TYR A 317 -2.29 -15.75 -15.05
C TYR A 317 -1.22 -16.66 -15.63
N VAL A 318 -1.18 -17.94 -15.22
CA VAL A 318 -0.19 -18.91 -15.71
C VAL A 318 -0.32 -19.11 -17.21
N LYS A 319 -1.56 -19.29 -17.71
CA LYS A 319 -1.84 -19.46 -19.15
C LYS A 319 -1.37 -18.25 -19.97
N LEU A 320 -1.80 -17.04 -19.60
CA LEU A 320 -1.43 -15.81 -20.31
C LEU A 320 0.07 -15.52 -20.24
N LYS A 321 0.71 -15.88 -19.12
CA LYS A 321 2.15 -15.74 -18.96
C LYS A 321 2.94 -16.73 -19.83
N HIS A 322 2.42 -17.93 -20.04
CA HIS A 322 3.00 -18.89 -20.99
C HIS A 322 2.92 -18.36 -22.42
N ILE A 323 1.72 -17.97 -22.85
CA ILE A 323 1.47 -17.38 -24.18
C ILE A 323 2.36 -16.15 -24.40
N GLY A 324 2.47 -15.27 -23.40
CA GLY A 324 3.35 -14.10 -23.48
C GLY A 324 4.83 -14.44 -23.61
N LYS A 325 5.30 -15.58 -23.11
CA LYS A 325 6.67 -16.06 -23.31
C LYS A 325 6.86 -16.65 -24.71
N GLU A 326 5.88 -17.39 -25.23
CA GLU A 326 5.92 -17.98 -26.58
C GLU A 326 5.87 -16.94 -27.69
N LEU A 327 5.10 -15.86 -27.50
CA LEU A 327 5.00 -14.77 -28.46
C LEU A 327 6.24 -13.85 -28.45
N LYS A 328 6.99 -13.77 -27.34
CA LYS A 328 8.10 -12.82 -27.19
C LYS A 328 9.20 -12.97 -28.25
N PRO A 329 9.65 -14.18 -28.64
CA PRO A 329 10.62 -14.39 -29.73
C PRO A 329 10.08 -14.04 -31.11
N GLN A 330 8.76 -14.03 -31.31
CA GLN A 330 8.10 -13.79 -32.59
C GLN A 330 7.85 -12.30 -32.87
N LEU A 331 8.04 -11.44 -31.87
CA LEU A 331 7.78 -10.01 -31.98
C LEU A 331 8.99 -9.24 -32.51
N ARG A 332 8.73 -8.22 -33.32
CA ARG A 332 9.77 -7.28 -33.75
C ARG A 332 10.31 -6.51 -32.55
N LYS A 333 11.59 -6.11 -32.56
CA LYS A 333 12.28 -5.39 -31.44
C LYS A 333 11.51 -4.18 -30.86
N LYS A 334 10.56 -3.57 -31.59
CA LYS A 334 9.75 -2.41 -31.15
C LYS A 334 8.37 -2.79 -30.59
N GLU A 335 7.88 -4.01 -30.81
CA GLU A 335 6.56 -4.44 -30.33
C GLU A 335 6.68 -5.03 -28.92
N LYS A 336 5.82 -4.57 -28.00
CA LYS A 336 5.77 -5.05 -26.61
C LYS A 336 4.39 -5.64 -26.34
N VAL A 337 4.34 -6.87 -25.84
CA VAL A 337 3.10 -7.45 -25.32
C VAL A 337 2.67 -6.69 -24.08
N ASP A 338 1.41 -6.23 -24.06
CA ASP A 338 0.84 -5.62 -22.88
C ASP A 338 0.53 -6.68 -21.82
N MET A 339 1.43 -6.81 -20.84
CA MET A 339 1.29 -7.75 -19.72
C MET A 339 0.54 -7.15 -18.52
N SER A 340 -0.24 -6.08 -18.74
CA SER A 340 -0.99 -5.41 -17.67
C SER A 340 -2.07 -6.29 -17.06
N THR A 341 -2.87 -7.00 -17.87
CA THR A 341 -3.87 -7.97 -17.39
C THR A 341 -3.23 -9.06 -16.53
N VAL A 342 -2.08 -9.58 -16.95
CA VAL A 342 -1.32 -10.59 -16.17
C VAL A 342 -0.88 -10.01 -14.82
N SER A 343 -0.42 -8.75 -14.81
CA SER A 343 -0.06 -8.07 -13.56
C SER A 343 -1.27 -7.84 -12.66
N GLN A 344 -2.44 -7.51 -13.23
CA GLN A 344 -3.70 -7.33 -12.48
C GLN A 344 -4.17 -8.62 -11.82
N LEU A 345 -4.16 -9.74 -12.56
CA LEU A 345 -4.54 -11.07 -12.06
C LEU A 345 -3.69 -11.50 -10.85
N PHE A 346 -2.42 -11.10 -10.83
CA PHE A 346 -1.49 -11.40 -9.74
C PHE A 346 -1.67 -10.50 -8.50
N VAL A 347 -1.76 -9.18 -8.71
CA VAL A 347 -1.79 -8.19 -7.60
C VAL A 347 -3.14 -8.16 -6.90
N TYR A 348 -4.22 -8.41 -7.63
CA TYR A 348 -5.57 -8.32 -7.10
C TYR A 348 -5.82 -9.21 -5.87
N PRO A 349 -5.54 -10.53 -5.88
CA PRO A 349 -5.72 -11.38 -4.70
C PRO A 349 -4.98 -10.88 -3.46
N LEU A 350 -3.74 -10.40 -3.62
CA LEU A 350 -2.91 -9.90 -2.52
C LEU A 350 -3.56 -8.67 -1.86
N PHE A 351 -4.01 -7.71 -2.66
CA PHE A 351 -4.62 -6.48 -2.13
C PHE A 351 -5.99 -6.75 -1.50
N VAL A 352 -6.78 -7.65 -2.07
CA VAL A 352 -8.09 -8.04 -1.52
C VAL A 352 -7.92 -8.80 -0.20
N ALA A 353 -6.96 -9.73 -0.10
CA ALA A 353 -6.69 -10.47 1.14
C ALA A 353 -6.32 -9.52 2.28
N ASN A 354 -5.42 -8.57 2.03
CA ASN A 354 -5.07 -7.55 3.01
C ASN A 354 -6.27 -6.68 3.41
N PHE A 355 -7.06 -6.22 2.44
CA PHE A 355 -8.26 -5.43 2.70
C PHE A 355 -9.28 -6.18 3.58
N ILE A 356 -9.54 -7.46 3.29
CA ILE A 356 -10.37 -8.32 4.14
C ILE A 356 -9.78 -8.41 5.56
N GLY A 357 -8.47 -8.52 5.70
CA GLY A 357 -7.77 -8.45 6.98
C GLY A 357 -8.03 -7.17 7.77
N ILE A 358 -7.88 -6.01 7.11
CA ILE A 358 -8.15 -4.70 7.71
C ILE A 358 -9.60 -4.58 8.17
N MET A 359 -10.57 -5.00 7.33
CA MET A 359 -12.00 -4.91 7.65
C MET A 359 -12.38 -5.67 8.92
N PHE A 360 -11.82 -6.86 9.11
CA PHE A 360 -12.12 -7.72 10.26
C PHE A 360 -11.11 -7.56 11.40
N SER A 361 -10.19 -6.61 11.32
CA SER A 361 -9.30 -6.30 12.44
C SER A 361 -10.10 -5.72 13.60
N ARG A 362 -9.91 -6.26 14.81
CA ARG A 362 -10.62 -5.75 16.00
C ARG A 362 -10.22 -4.32 16.36
N SER A 363 -8.93 -3.97 16.24
CA SER A 363 -8.47 -2.61 16.51
C SER A 363 -7.62 -2.10 15.36
N LEU A 364 -7.87 -0.86 14.95
CA LEU A 364 -7.07 -0.13 13.98
C LEU A 364 -6.60 1.18 14.60
N HIS A 365 -5.31 1.29 14.88
CA HIS A 365 -4.69 2.53 15.30
C HIS A 365 -4.27 3.35 14.09
N TYR A 366 -4.13 4.66 14.27
CA TYR A 366 -3.82 5.60 13.21
C TYR A 366 -2.56 5.26 12.39
N GLN A 367 -1.54 4.64 12.98
CA GLN A 367 -0.37 4.18 12.23
C GLN A 367 -0.68 3.07 11.21
N PHE A 368 -1.73 2.28 11.44
CA PHE A 368 -2.09 1.15 10.58
C PHE A 368 -2.74 1.59 9.26
N TYR A 369 -2.98 2.89 9.07
CA TYR A 369 -3.50 3.40 7.80
C TYR A 369 -2.58 3.02 6.62
N ILE A 370 -1.26 3.05 6.86
CA ILE A 370 -0.24 2.70 5.86
C ILE A 370 -0.33 1.26 5.36
N TRP A 371 -0.97 0.36 6.11
CA TRP A 371 -1.09 -1.06 5.74
C TRP A 371 -1.91 -1.27 4.46
N TYR A 372 -2.77 -0.31 4.10
CA TYR A 372 -3.64 -0.43 2.95
C TYR A 372 -3.92 0.88 2.21
N TYR A 373 -3.43 2.03 2.70
CA TYR A 373 -3.56 3.33 2.03
C TYR A 373 -3.23 3.27 0.53
N HIS A 374 -2.05 2.73 0.20
CA HIS A 374 -1.60 2.66 -1.19
C HIS A 374 -2.34 1.61 -2.03
N THR A 375 -3.08 0.67 -1.42
CA THR A 375 -3.86 -0.34 -2.15
C THR A 375 -5.32 0.05 -2.32
N LEU A 376 -5.84 0.98 -1.50
CA LEU A 376 -7.22 1.46 -1.55
C LEU A 376 -7.66 1.94 -2.93
N PRO A 377 -6.90 2.79 -3.65
CA PRO A 377 -7.34 3.23 -4.97
C PRO A 377 -7.39 2.08 -5.98
N TYR A 378 -6.45 1.14 -5.91
CA TYR A 378 -6.51 -0.05 -6.74
C TYR A 378 -7.79 -0.87 -6.48
N ILE A 379 -8.12 -1.08 -5.20
CA ILE A 379 -9.35 -1.80 -4.79
C ILE A 379 -10.61 -1.08 -5.30
N ALA A 380 -10.69 0.24 -5.11
CA ALA A 380 -11.81 1.03 -5.60
C ALA A 380 -11.97 0.90 -7.13
N TRP A 381 -10.88 0.92 -7.90
CA TRP A 381 -10.92 0.76 -9.36
C TRP A 381 -11.18 -0.66 -9.85
N CYS A 382 -11.12 -1.66 -8.97
CA CYS A 382 -11.57 -3.02 -9.28
C CYS A 382 -13.08 -3.21 -9.19
N THR A 383 -13.82 -2.22 -8.69
CA THR A 383 -15.30 -2.22 -8.67
C THR A 383 -15.90 -1.60 -9.93
N ASP A 384 -17.14 -1.97 -10.26
CA ASP A 384 -17.90 -1.41 -11.40
C ASP A 384 -18.55 -0.05 -11.08
N TYR A 385 -18.21 0.56 -9.95
CA TYR A 385 -18.76 1.85 -9.56
C TYR A 385 -18.33 3.00 -10.49
N LYS A 386 -19.17 4.03 -10.57
CA LYS A 386 -18.83 5.28 -11.26
C LYS A 386 -17.62 5.95 -10.59
N THR A 387 -16.78 6.61 -11.38
CA THR A 387 -15.56 7.28 -10.88
C THR A 387 -15.83 8.23 -9.72
N ILE A 388 -16.88 9.05 -9.82
CA ILE A 388 -17.24 10.00 -8.75
C ILE A 388 -17.48 9.24 -7.44
N PHE A 389 -18.24 8.14 -7.48
CA PHE A 389 -18.51 7.35 -6.28
C PHE A 389 -17.25 6.69 -5.70
N LYS A 390 -16.34 6.18 -6.55
CA LYS A 390 -15.04 5.66 -6.13
C LYS A 390 -14.24 6.73 -5.38
N LEU A 391 -14.19 7.94 -5.93
CA LEU A 391 -13.49 9.08 -5.32
C LEU A 391 -14.15 9.52 -4.01
N THR A 392 -15.49 9.56 -3.95
CA THR A 392 -16.21 9.85 -2.72
C THR A 392 -15.88 8.85 -1.62
N ILE A 393 -15.87 7.54 -1.93
CA ILE A 393 -15.48 6.51 -0.96
C ILE A 393 -14.06 6.74 -0.44
N LEU A 394 -13.10 6.99 -1.34
CA LEU A 394 -11.71 7.26 -0.93
C LEU A 394 -11.59 8.51 -0.06
N GLY A 395 -12.30 9.59 -0.42
CA GLY A 395 -12.33 10.82 0.36
C GLY A 395 -12.96 10.64 1.75
N VAL A 396 -14.04 9.85 1.87
CA VAL A 396 -14.64 9.53 3.17
C VAL A 396 -13.69 8.69 4.01
N ILE A 397 -13.01 7.69 3.43
CA ILE A 397 -11.99 6.92 4.15
C ILE A 397 -10.87 7.83 4.65
N GLU A 398 -10.33 8.71 3.79
CA GLU A 398 -9.31 9.70 4.19
C GLU A 398 -9.79 10.59 5.35
N LEU A 399 -11.04 11.08 5.30
CA LEU A 399 -11.64 11.86 6.38
C LEU A 399 -11.72 11.05 7.69
N CYS A 400 -12.14 9.78 7.62
CA CYS A 400 -12.26 8.92 8.78
C CYS A 400 -10.90 8.70 9.45
N TRP A 401 -9.85 8.48 8.67
CA TRP A 401 -8.49 8.34 9.20
C TRP A 401 -7.94 9.66 9.73
N ASN A 402 -8.32 10.82 9.20
CA ASN A 402 -7.86 12.11 9.72
C ASN A 402 -8.68 12.66 10.90
N THR A 403 -9.81 12.05 11.23
CA THR A 403 -10.61 12.41 12.41
C THR A 403 -9.91 11.90 13.69
N TYR A 404 -9.43 12.80 14.54
CA TYR A 404 -8.75 12.48 15.80
C TYR A 404 -9.29 13.31 16.99
N PRO A 405 -9.73 12.68 18.09
CA PRO A 405 -9.97 11.23 18.24
C PRO A 405 -11.12 10.76 17.34
N SER A 406 -11.22 9.44 17.13
CA SER A 406 -12.30 8.88 16.31
C SER A 406 -13.66 9.07 16.98
N THR A 407 -14.69 9.26 16.16
CA THR A 407 -16.09 9.40 16.59
C THR A 407 -16.91 8.17 16.17
N VAL A 408 -18.09 8.02 16.76
CA VAL A 408 -19.10 7.01 16.33
C VAL A 408 -19.36 7.15 14.83
N PHE A 409 -19.55 8.37 14.33
CA PHE A 409 -19.84 8.65 12.92
C PHE A 409 -18.66 8.30 12.02
N SER A 410 -17.43 8.74 12.34
CA SER A 410 -16.25 8.43 11.52
C SER A 410 -15.99 6.92 11.47
N SER A 411 -16.21 6.22 12.58
CA SER A 411 -16.01 4.78 12.65
C SER A 411 -17.08 4.01 11.87
N ALA A 412 -18.35 4.39 11.99
CA ALA A 412 -19.44 3.79 11.23
C ALA A 412 -19.30 4.08 9.72
N ALA A 413 -18.91 5.30 9.34
CA ALA A 413 -18.65 5.67 7.95
C ALA A 413 -17.49 4.87 7.35
N LEU A 414 -16.40 4.66 8.09
CA LEU A 414 -15.27 3.82 7.66
C LEU A 414 -15.74 2.39 7.35
N HIS A 415 -16.52 1.79 8.25
CA HIS A 415 -17.09 0.46 8.07
C HIS A 415 -18.04 0.39 6.88
N LEU A 416 -18.90 1.38 6.71
CA LEU A 416 -19.79 1.47 5.55
C LEU A 416 -19.02 1.54 4.24
N CYS A 417 -17.99 2.39 4.14
CA CYS A 417 -17.11 2.46 2.98
C CYS A 417 -16.43 1.12 2.71
N HIS A 418 -15.95 0.45 3.75
CA HIS A 418 -15.33 -0.86 3.61
C HIS A 418 -16.31 -1.93 3.10
N ILE A 419 -17.53 -1.98 3.65
CA ILE A 419 -18.59 -2.89 3.21
C ILE A 419 -18.97 -2.62 1.75
N ILE A 420 -19.11 -1.36 1.35
CA ILE A 420 -19.41 -0.98 -0.04
C ILE A 420 -18.30 -1.46 -0.99
N LEU A 421 -17.03 -1.23 -0.65
CA LEU A 421 -15.91 -1.72 -1.46
C LEU A 421 -15.90 -3.25 -1.55
N LEU A 422 -16.07 -3.95 -0.42
CA LEU A 422 -16.12 -5.42 -0.40
C LEU A 422 -17.30 -5.94 -1.24
N TYR A 423 -18.48 -5.35 -1.11
CA TYR A 423 -19.63 -5.70 -1.93
C TYR A 423 -19.35 -5.49 -3.42
N GLY A 424 -18.70 -4.39 -3.82
CA GLY A 424 -18.30 -4.17 -5.21
C GLY A 424 -17.34 -5.24 -5.74
N ILE A 425 -16.35 -5.63 -4.94
CA ILE A 425 -15.40 -6.72 -5.24
C ILE A 425 -16.14 -8.06 -5.41
N LEU A 426 -17.07 -8.36 -4.51
CA LEU A 426 -17.84 -9.62 -4.51
C LEU A 426 -18.96 -9.64 -5.54
N LYS A 427 -19.51 -8.50 -5.97
CA LYS A 427 -20.53 -8.44 -7.03
C LYS A 427 -19.91 -8.68 -8.40
N ASN A 428 -18.75 -8.11 -8.66
CA ASN A 428 -18.00 -8.33 -9.90
C ASN A 428 -17.63 -9.82 -10.11
N ARG A 429 -17.62 -10.63 -9.03
CA ARG A 429 -17.57 -12.09 -9.12
C ARG A 429 -18.83 -12.69 -9.76
N SER A 430 -20.03 -12.30 -9.33
CA SER A 430 -21.27 -12.97 -9.72
C SER A 430 -21.57 -12.78 -11.20
N ASN A 431 -21.26 -11.62 -11.76
CA ASN A 431 -21.47 -11.35 -13.19
C ASN A 431 -20.53 -12.21 -14.06
N ASN A 432 -19.25 -12.30 -13.70
CA ASN A 432 -18.27 -13.14 -14.42
C ASN A 432 -18.50 -14.66 -14.27
N ALA A 433 -19.29 -15.08 -13.28
CA ALA A 433 -19.67 -16.48 -13.07
C ALA A 433 -20.95 -16.88 -13.81
N LYS A 434 -21.83 -15.91 -14.14
CA LYS A 434 -23.06 -16.11 -14.91
C LYS A 434 -22.85 -16.07 -16.43
N GLU A 435 -21.75 -15.49 -16.89
CA GLU A 435 -21.34 -15.45 -18.30
C GLU A 435 -20.49 -16.66 -18.74
N LYS A 436 -20.37 -17.69 -17.89
CA LYS A 436 -19.83 -19.01 -18.23
C LYS A 436 -20.94 -20.03 -18.18
#